data_AF-A0A8J6EF44-F1
#
_entry.id   AF-A0A8J6EF44-F1
#
_cell.length_a   1.000
_cell.length_b   1.000
_cell.length_c   1.000
_cell.angle_alpha   90.00
_cell.angle_beta   90.00
_cell.angle_gamma   90.00
#
_symmetry.space_group_name_H-M   'P 1'
#
loop_
_entity.id
_entity.type
_entity.pdbx_description
1 polymer ?
#
loop_
_entity_poly.entity_id
_entity_poly.type
_entity_poly.pdbx_seq_one_letter_code
_entity_poly.pdbx_strand_id
1 'polypeptide(L)'
;MFCSSDSASHASVNMESDRTEPLLPFNISLPFRSTSPRVSLQAVKESVSSFVRKTTEKIGTLHMSPEIRRKLEPTEEERPAEASADGVTQPEEARTEIDHLQPPETAEDGMLLGELKAATMEALLKIQDPQVLFDLETMMNILRVWLGHLEKSLWSKDHPNRCPAESPPDSLQSSADEGDLHMDTADNQESLEVVTALHPTSDGGLDFQLQAPVLLEESLRRDVSRLAMMCLEFRVFSPEAPSYMDVSACRFIQKYFYLLDFKRLKRCIVLSYGDAPGVWSAYLEGLKEVSRSGAEAAAIEKGDLVSAIKALNNMEPWDSPLLLAHVSRIYDKFGEAAARALIKFYPSVLPADVVRICRDNPGHFLAYLDNLIKSKPEEQRLPLLQSLLQPESLKLDWLLLAVTHDAPHPTITADPDGNPRPRSHLFTWGYGQLISLLIKLPSDFATKEKMLEICKTFGYWPGYIALCLQLEKRYEALTHIVYLDDMQLLDEKNGLLPETMVEWKYIVHLSQNQHHSTANGEASSASHYDYTNCITEENVALLLAKVIGPDRALPYLQDWGVTERFSDRYSKICDVMKVAEKRQRALIQSMLERCERFLWSQQV
;
A
#
# COMPACT_ATOMS: atom_id res chain seq x y z
N MET A 1 13.24 -22.96 -47.75
CA MET A 1 12.87 -23.34 -49.13
C MET A 1 11.39 -23.67 -49.11
N PHE A 2 10.59 -22.79 -49.76
CA PHE A 2 9.15 -22.82 -50.15
C PHE A 2 8.10 -23.15 -49.07
N CYS A 3 7.08 -22.34 -48.73
CA CYS A 3 6.13 -21.42 -49.43
C CYS A 3 4.72 -22.00 -49.61
N SER A 4 3.75 -21.07 -49.50
CA SER A 4 2.39 -21.02 -50.10
C SER A 4 1.24 -21.38 -49.16
N SER A 5 0.45 -20.39 -48.65
CA SER A 5 -0.67 -19.61 -49.27
C SER A 5 -2.00 -20.35 -49.14
N ASP A 6 -3.20 -19.80 -48.93
CA ASP A 6 -3.80 -18.47 -48.83
C ASP A 6 -5.25 -18.69 -48.31
N SER A 7 -5.88 -17.71 -47.66
CA SER A 7 -7.22 -17.20 -48.02
C SER A 7 -7.79 -16.26 -46.95
N ALA A 8 -8.26 -15.11 -47.45
CA ALA A 8 -8.85 -14.00 -46.71
C ALA A 8 -10.38 -14.05 -46.75
N SER A 9 -11.04 -13.30 -45.85
CA SER A 9 -12.36 -12.73 -46.10
C SER A 9 -12.45 -11.31 -45.52
N HIS A 10 -12.92 -10.42 -46.38
CA HIS A 10 -12.90 -8.95 -46.32
C HIS A 10 -14.01 -8.34 -45.45
N ALA A 11 -13.75 -7.16 -44.89
CA ALA A 11 -14.73 -6.07 -44.90
C ALA A 11 -13.99 -4.72 -44.93
N SER A 12 -14.26 -3.99 -46.01
CA SER A 12 -13.67 -2.74 -46.48
C SER A 12 -14.50 -1.52 -46.09
N VAL A 13 -13.86 -0.38 -45.79
CA VAL A 13 -14.41 0.95 -46.13
C VAL A 13 -13.28 1.90 -46.57
N ASN A 14 -13.30 2.15 -47.87
CA ASN A 14 -12.85 3.28 -48.70
C ASN A 14 -11.57 4.09 -48.43
N MET A 15 -10.81 4.14 -49.52
CA MET A 15 -9.64 4.95 -49.85
C MET A 15 -9.96 6.44 -49.97
N GLU A 16 -8.96 7.27 -49.69
CA GLU A 16 -8.66 8.41 -50.54
C GLU A 16 -7.13 8.46 -50.74
N SER A 17 -6.73 8.26 -51.99
CA SER A 17 -5.35 8.21 -52.44
C SER A 17 -4.78 9.61 -52.56
N ASP A 18 -3.57 9.85 -52.06
CA ASP A 18 -2.74 10.92 -52.59
C ASP A 18 -1.33 10.41 -52.95
N ARG A 19 -0.86 10.89 -54.08
CA ARG A 19 0.21 10.30 -54.91
C ARG A 19 1.59 10.39 -54.24
N THR A 20 2.32 9.28 -54.25
CA THR A 20 3.75 9.20 -53.95
C THR A 20 4.60 9.57 -55.18
N GLU A 21 5.42 10.62 -55.07
CA GLU A 21 6.64 10.81 -55.88
C GLU A 21 7.87 10.30 -55.09
N PRO A 22 8.97 9.91 -55.78
CA PRO A 22 9.98 9.01 -55.23
C PRO A 22 10.90 9.72 -54.23
N LEU A 23 10.88 9.27 -52.98
CA LEU A 23 11.76 9.75 -51.91
C LEU A 23 13.17 9.18 -52.06
N LEU A 24 14.17 10.07 -52.02
CA LEU A 24 15.59 9.75 -51.85
C LEU A 24 15.87 9.06 -50.49
N PRO A 25 16.91 8.21 -50.39
CA PRO A 25 17.11 7.29 -49.27
C PRO A 25 17.90 7.92 -48.13
N PHE A 26 17.34 8.92 -47.44
CA PHE A 26 17.90 9.43 -46.19
C PHE A 26 16.80 9.57 -45.12
N ASN A 27 16.49 8.47 -44.44
CA ASN A 27 15.75 8.51 -43.18
C ASN A 27 16.69 8.95 -42.04
N ILE A 28 16.85 10.26 -41.88
CA ILE A 28 17.34 10.86 -40.63
C ILE A 28 16.09 11.42 -39.94
N SER A 29 15.70 10.82 -38.83
CA SER A 29 14.60 11.31 -37.98
C SER A 29 14.97 12.68 -37.41
N LEU A 30 14.55 13.76 -38.08
CA LEU A 30 14.70 15.12 -37.59
C LEU A 30 13.71 15.37 -36.44
N PRO A 31 14.15 15.91 -35.28
CA PRO A 31 13.32 16.03 -34.09
C PRO A 31 12.46 17.30 -34.16
N PHE A 32 11.39 17.29 -34.94
CA PHE A 32 10.43 18.41 -35.00
C PHE A 32 9.23 18.25 -34.05
N ARG A 33 9.50 17.79 -32.81
CA ARG A 33 8.53 17.86 -31.69
C ARG A 33 9.23 18.19 -30.35
N SER A 34 10.10 19.20 -30.34
CA SER A 34 10.56 19.86 -29.11
C SER A 34 9.86 21.22 -28.98
N THR A 35 9.32 21.49 -27.79
CA THR A 35 8.55 22.70 -27.46
C THR A 35 9.43 23.76 -26.81
N SER A 36 10.44 24.28 -27.51
CA SER A 36 11.08 25.56 -27.17
C SER A 36 11.97 26.02 -28.33
N PRO A 37 11.80 27.26 -28.83
CA PRO A 37 12.32 28.45 -28.17
C PRO A 37 11.21 29.26 -27.51
N ARG A 38 10.97 29.02 -26.21
CA ARG A 38 9.86 29.61 -25.44
C ARG A 38 9.91 31.13 -25.34
N VAL A 39 11.08 31.78 -25.38
CA VAL A 39 11.12 33.26 -25.36
C VAL A 39 10.60 33.87 -26.67
N SER A 40 10.90 33.23 -27.81
CA SER A 40 10.40 33.67 -29.12
C SER A 40 8.94 33.27 -29.34
N LEU A 41 8.52 32.09 -28.83
CA LEU A 41 7.14 31.62 -28.97
C LEU A 41 6.18 32.25 -27.94
N GLN A 42 6.65 32.66 -26.76
CA GLN A 42 5.84 33.40 -25.78
C GLN A 42 5.58 34.82 -26.27
N ALA A 43 6.60 35.48 -26.85
CA ALA A 43 6.41 36.76 -27.54
C ALA A 43 5.43 36.62 -28.73
N VAL A 44 5.53 35.54 -29.51
CA VAL A 44 4.57 35.23 -30.58
C VAL A 44 3.19 34.88 -30.02
N LYS A 45 3.08 34.15 -28.91
CA LYS A 45 1.80 33.81 -28.25
C LYS A 45 1.13 35.04 -27.65
N GLU A 46 1.87 35.93 -27.01
CA GLU A 46 1.35 37.20 -26.50
C GLU A 46 0.96 38.13 -27.63
N SER A 47 1.73 38.15 -28.72
CA SER A 47 1.38 38.89 -29.93
C SER A 47 0.15 38.30 -30.62
N VAL A 48 -0.01 36.98 -30.68
CA VAL A 48 -1.18 36.27 -31.25
C VAL A 48 -2.40 36.37 -30.32
N SER A 49 -2.24 36.31 -29.00
CA SER A 49 -3.33 36.49 -28.03
C SER A 49 -3.80 37.94 -27.94
N SER A 50 -2.87 38.91 -28.00
CA SER A 50 -3.19 40.34 -28.16
C SER A 50 -3.93 40.59 -29.47
N PHE A 51 -3.46 39.93 -30.54
CA PHE A 51 -4.05 40.00 -31.87
C PHE A 51 -5.48 39.41 -31.92
N VAL A 52 -5.69 38.20 -31.37
CA VAL A 52 -7.02 37.56 -31.24
C VAL A 52 -7.95 38.42 -30.39
N ARG A 53 -7.50 38.93 -29.23
CA ARG A 53 -8.32 39.82 -28.40
C ARG A 53 -8.75 41.08 -29.15
N LYS A 54 -7.85 41.71 -29.91
CA LYS A 54 -8.16 42.86 -30.78
C LYS A 54 -9.11 42.53 -31.93
N THR A 55 -9.07 41.30 -32.47
CA THR A 55 -9.99 40.88 -33.54
C THR A 55 -11.36 40.48 -33.00
N THR A 56 -11.43 39.81 -31.86
CA THR A 56 -12.71 39.48 -31.21
C THR A 56 -13.44 40.73 -30.71
N GLU A 57 -12.71 41.73 -30.22
CA GLU A 57 -13.25 43.03 -29.82
C GLU A 57 -13.79 43.84 -31.02
N LYS A 58 -13.12 43.77 -32.19
CA LYS A 58 -13.60 44.40 -33.45
C LYS A 58 -14.82 43.71 -34.07
N ILE A 59 -14.96 42.38 -33.93
CA ILE A 59 -16.13 41.63 -34.44
C ILE A 59 -17.35 41.84 -33.54
N GLY A 60 -17.15 41.97 -32.22
CA GLY A 60 -18.23 42.26 -31.26
C GLY A 60 -18.90 43.63 -31.45
N THR A 61 -18.19 44.62 -32.02
CA THR A 61 -18.71 45.98 -32.24
C THR A 61 -19.61 46.15 -33.48
N LEU A 62 -19.73 45.13 -34.34
CA LEU A 62 -20.57 45.21 -35.56
C LEU A 62 -21.98 44.63 -35.38
N HIS A 63 -22.25 43.97 -34.26
CA HIS A 63 -23.58 43.42 -33.94
C HIS A 63 -24.05 43.94 -32.58
N MET A 64 -24.51 45.19 -32.51
CA MET A 64 -25.49 45.59 -31.49
C MET A 64 -26.05 47.00 -31.76
N SER A 65 -27.35 47.07 -32.06
CA SER A 65 -28.36 47.96 -31.43
C SER A 65 -29.70 47.86 -32.20
N PRO A 66 -30.85 48.35 -31.67
CA PRO A 66 -31.60 47.78 -30.54
C PRO A 66 -33.13 47.73 -30.80
N GLU A 67 -33.93 47.02 -29.98
CA GLU A 67 -35.31 47.44 -29.62
C GLU A 67 -35.96 46.63 -28.46
N ILE A 68 -35.98 47.32 -27.31
CA ILE A 68 -36.93 47.41 -26.18
C ILE A 68 -38.37 46.87 -26.39
N ARG A 69 -38.91 46.03 -25.45
CA ARG A 69 -39.98 46.38 -24.47
C ARG A 69 -40.56 45.17 -23.69
N ARG A 70 -40.48 45.27 -22.35
CA ARG A 70 -41.51 45.02 -21.30
C ARG A 70 -42.40 43.76 -21.34
N LYS A 71 -42.42 43.01 -20.22
CA LYS A 71 -43.53 43.07 -19.23
C LYS A 71 -43.19 42.41 -17.87
N LEU A 72 -43.34 43.22 -16.81
CA LEU A 72 -43.86 42.96 -15.45
C LEU A 72 -44.89 41.80 -15.37
N GLU A 73 -45.14 41.04 -14.30
CA GLU A 73 -44.93 41.14 -12.83
C GLU A 73 -45.33 39.77 -12.16
N PRO A 74 -45.63 39.60 -10.84
CA PRO A 74 -45.09 38.55 -9.96
C PRO A 74 -46.18 37.61 -9.38
N THR A 75 -45.88 36.87 -8.30
CA THR A 75 -46.70 36.70 -7.06
C THR A 75 -46.33 35.41 -6.30
N GLU A 76 -45.83 35.60 -5.07
CA GLU A 76 -46.20 35.03 -3.74
C GLU A 76 -46.76 33.58 -3.68
N GLU A 77 -46.57 32.75 -2.65
CA GLU A 77 -46.59 33.01 -1.20
C GLU A 77 -46.15 31.76 -0.40
N GLU A 78 -45.97 31.94 0.92
CA GLU A 78 -45.40 31.03 1.92
C GLU A 78 -46.36 29.92 2.45
N ARG A 79 -45.80 29.03 3.29
CA ARG A 79 -46.40 27.92 4.11
C ARG A 79 -47.36 28.48 5.21
N PRO A 80 -47.91 27.74 6.23
CA PRO A 80 -47.80 26.32 6.66
C PRO A 80 -49.08 25.66 7.31
N ALA A 81 -48.89 24.44 7.87
CA ALA A 81 -49.44 23.90 9.14
C ALA A 81 -50.70 22.97 9.21
N GLU A 82 -50.43 21.79 9.79
CA GLU A 82 -51.18 20.98 10.79
C GLU A 82 -52.63 20.49 10.58
N ALA A 83 -52.86 19.17 10.80
CA ALA A 83 -53.80 18.63 11.80
C ALA A 83 -53.76 17.08 11.86
N SER A 84 -54.20 16.57 13.02
CA SER A 84 -53.99 15.28 13.68
C SER A 84 -55.14 14.25 13.56
N ALA A 85 -54.91 13.08 14.18
CA ALA A 85 -55.86 12.07 14.71
C ALA A 85 -56.35 11.01 13.70
N ASP A 86 -56.58 9.73 14.00
CA ASP A 86 -56.62 8.91 15.22
C ASP A 86 -56.71 7.41 14.78
N GLY A 87 -56.58 6.46 15.72
CA GLY A 87 -57.38 5.21 15.65
C GLY A 87 -56.73 3.85 15.35
N VAL A 88 -56.06 3.31 16.37
CA VAL A 88 -55.93 1.90 16.82
C VAL A 88 -56.79 0.79 16.15
N THR A 89 -56.18 -0.37 15.85
CA THR A 89 -56.64 -1.72 16.32
C THR A 89 -55.60 -2.83 16.06
N GLN A 90 -55.29 -3.60 17.11
CA GLN A 90 -54.52 -4.87 17.12
C GLN A 90 -55.38 -6.05 16.61
N PRO A 91 -54.76 -7.21 16.35
CA PRO A 91 -55.21 -8.40 17.08
C PRO A 91 -54.09 -9.26 17.68
N GLU A 92 -54.49 -9.99 18.71
CA GLU A 92 -53.78 -10.92 19.58
C GLU A 92 -53.07 -12.07 18.84
N GLU A 93 -51.86 -12.41 19.29
CA GLU A 93 -51.20 -13.68 18.98
C GLU A 93 -51.37 -14.69 20.12
N ALA A 94 -51.72 -15.90 19.70
CA ALA A 94 -52.07 -17.03 20.53
C ALA A 94 -50.86 -17.62 21.26
N ARG A 95 -51.13 -17.98 22.52
CA ARG A 95 -50.26 -18.80 23.37
C ARG A 95 -50.03 -20.16 22.71
N THR A 96 -48.78 -20.55 22.55
CA THR A 96 -48.40 -21.95 22.32
C THR A 96 -47.36 -22.39 23.35
N GLU A 97 -47.78 -23.41 24.08
CA GLU A 97 -47.15 -24.37 24.97
C GLU A 97 -45.62 -24.30 25.15
N ILE A 98 -45.25 -24.03 26.40
CA ILE A 98 -43.93 -24.26 27.00
C ILE A 98 -43.80 -25.76 27.21
N ASP A 99 -42.92 -26.41 26.45
CA ASP A 99 -42.54 -27.79 26.72
C ASP A 99 -41.51 -27.84 27.88
N HIS A 100 -41.61 -28.90 28.66
CA HIS A 100 -41.27 -28.95 30.07
C HIS A 100 -39.79 -28.73 30.44
N LEU A 101 -39.60 -27.84 31.42
CA LEU A 101 -38.41 -27.70 32.28
C LEU A 101 -38.08 -29.01 33.01
N GLN A 102 -36.84 -29.48 32.90
CA GLN A 102 -36.19 -30.28 33.95
C GLN A 102 -35.34 -29.35 34.83
N PRO A 103 -35.53 -29.39 36.17
CA PRO A 103 -34.40 -29.28 37.10
C PRO A 103 -34.40 -30.47 38.09
N PRO A 104 -33.29 -30.74 38.82
CA PRO A 104 -32.40 -29.73 39.37
C PRO A 104 -30.90 -29.90 39.04
N GLU A 105 -30.32 -28.78 38.62
CA GLU A 105 -28.97 -28.35 38.98
C GLU A 105 -28.77 -28.52 40.49
N THR A 106 -27.57 -28.90 40.93
CA THR A 106 -27.33 -29.10 42.36
C THR A 106 -27.61 -27.80 43.14
N ALA A 107 -28.07 -27.90 44.39
CA ALA A 107 -28.40 -26.72 45.22
C ALA A 107 -27.21 -25.74 45.37
N GLU A 108 -25.99 -26.24 45.23
CA GLU A 108 -24.75 -25.46 45.26
C GLU A 108 -24.56 -24.61 44.00
N ASP A 109 -24.84 -25.15 42.80
CA ASP A 109 -24.74 -24.42 41.53
C ASP A 109 -25.73 -23.24 41.47
N GLY A 110 -26.95 -23.44 41.98
CA GLY A 110 -27.96 -22.39 42.08
C GLY A 110 -27.58 -21.27 43.07
N MET A 111 -26.87 -21.59 44.15
CA MET A 111 -26.36 -20.60 45.10
C MET A 111 -25.23 -19.76 44.50
N LEU A 112 -24.24 -20.40 43.86
CA LEU A 112 -23.12 -19.73 43.21
C LEU A 112 -23.58 -18.82 42.06
N LEU A 113 -24.58 -19.25 41.29
CA LEU A 113 -25.19 -18.42 40.25
C LEU A 113 -25.96 -17.23 40.84
N GLY A 114 -26.62 -17.41 41.99
CA GLY A 114 -27.25 -16.34 42.75
C GLY A 114 -26.24 -15.30 43.26
N GLU A 115 -25.09 -15.74 43.77
CA GLU A 115 -23.98 -14.87 44.16
C GLU A 115 -23.42 -14.09 42.98
N LEU A 116 -23.23 -14.74 41.82
CA LEU A 116 -22.79 -14.06 40.60
C LEU A 116 -23.78 -12.99 40.17
N LYS A 117 -25.10 -13.27 40.24
CA LYS A 117 -26.15 -12.29 39.89
C LYS A 117 -26.11 -11.07 40.81
N ALA A 118 -25.97 -11.29 42.13
CA ALA A 118 -25.84 -10.21 43.10
C ALA A 118 -24.56 -9.39 42.89
N ALA A 119 -23.41 -10.04 42.73
CA ALA A 119 -22.13 -9.39 42.50
C ALA A 119 -22.10 -8.60 41.18
N THR A 120 -22.73 -9.12 40.12
CA THR A 120 -22.85 -8.43 38.82
C THR A 120 -23.69 -7.16 38.94
N MET A 121 -24.82 -7.23 39.64
CA MET A 121 -25.66 -6.07 39.90
C MET A 121 -24.94 -5.01 40.73
N GLU A 122 -24.26 -5.43 41.80
CA GLU A 122 -23.47 -4.54 42.65
C GLU A 122 -22.33 -3.84 41.88
N ALA A 123 -21.57 -4.60 41.09
CA ALA A 123 -20.48 -4.05 40.28
C ALA A 123 -20.99 -3.03 39.27
N LEU A 124 -22.11 -3.31 38.59
CA LEU A 124 -22.73 -2.37 37.65
C LEU A 124 -23.21 -1.08 38.32
N LEU A 125 -23.81 -1.17 39.51
CA LEU A 125 -24.23 0.00 40.28
C LEU A 125 -23.04 0.87 40.70
N LYS A 126 -21.96 0.24 41.18
CA LYS A 126 -20.75 0.96 41.60
C LYS A 126 -20.03 1.63 40.43
N ILE A 127 -19.96 0.98 39.27
CA ILE A 127 -19.32 1.54 38.06
C ILE A 127 -20.12 2.71 37.47
N GLN A 128 -21.43 2.78 37.70
CA GLN A 128 -22.25 3.91 37.27
C GLN A 128 -22.08 5.16 38.13
N ASP A 129 -21.40 5.07 39.29
CA ASP A 129 -21.06 6.25 40.08
C ASP A 129 -20.06 7.13 39.30
N PRO A 130 -20.40 8.40 39.02
CA PRO A 130 -19.50 9.32 38.33
C PRO A 130 -18.12 9.43 38.97
N GLN A 131 -17.99 9.32 40.30
CA GLN A 131 -16.71 9.42 40.97
C GLN A 131 -15.79 8.23 40.66
N VAL A 132 -16.37 7.04 40.48
CA VAL A 132 -15.63 5.83 40.09
C VAL A 132 -15.19 5.90 38.63
N LEU A 133 -15.94 6.57 37.76
CA LEU A 133 -15.55 6.75 36.35
C LEU A 133 -14.27 7.61 36.20
N PHE A 134 -14.01 8.53 37.13
CA PHE A 134 -12.80 9.35 37.14
C PHE A 134 -11.63 8.73 37.90
N ASP A 135 -11.86 7.66 38.66
CA ASP A 135 -10.84 6.94 39.40
C ASP A 135 -10.63 5.53 38.81
N LEU A 136 -9.63 5.44 37.93
CA LEU A 136 -9.24 4.20 37.25
C LEU A 136 -8.90 3.08 38.24
N GLU A 137 -8.28 3.40 39.38
CA GLU A 137 -7.85 2.41 40.35
C GLU A 137 -9.04 1.79 41.09
N THR A 138 -9.99 2.63 41.50
CA THR A 138 -11.25 2.16 42.09
C THR A 138 -12.05 1.30 41.10
N MET A 139 -12.11 1.69 39.82
CA MET A 139 -12.77 0.89 38.79
C MET A 139 -12.11 -0.48 38.60
N MET A 140 -10.78 -0.51 38.49
CA MET A 140 -10.03 -1.77 38.38
C MET A 140 -10.25 -2.68 39.59
N ASN A 141 -10.33 -2.12 40.80
CA ASN A 141 -10.59 -2.88 42.02
C ASN A 141 -11.99 -3.50 42.03
N ILE A 142 -13.02 -2.75 41.62
CA ILE A 142 -14.40 -3.27 41.50
C ILE A 142 -14.44 -4.45 40.51
N LEU A 143 -13.83 -4.27 39.34
CA LEU A 143 -13.76 -5.31 38.31
C LEU A 143 -12.98 -6.54 38.78
N ARG A 144 -11.91 -6.36 39.57
CA ARG A 144 -11.09 -7.47 40.09
C ARG A 144 -11.86 -8.31 41.10
N VAL A 145 -12.60 -7.66 41.99
CA VAL A 145 -13.49 -8.35 42.95
C VAL A 145 -14.57 -9.12 42.19
N TRP A 146 -15.22 -8.48 41.22
CA TRP A 146 -16.24 -9.11 40.41
C TRP A 146 -15.71 -10.32 39.61
N LEU A 147 -14.52 -10.21 39.02
CA LEU A 147 -13.88 -11.30 38.27
C LEU A 147 -13.66 -12.52 39.16
N GLY A 148 -13.31 -12.33 40.45
CA GLY A 148 -13.20 -13.41 41.41
C GLY A 148 -14.54 -14.14 41.67
N HIS A 149 -15.67 -13.43 41.65
CA HIS A 149 -17.00 -14.07 41.72
C HIS A 149 -17.33 -14.83 40.43
N LEU A 150 -16.99 -14.27 39.27
CA LEU A 150 -17.14 -14.95 37.98
C LEU A 150 -16.34 -16.27 37.97
N GLU A 151 -15.11 -16.24 38.45
CA GLU A 151 -14.25 -17.42 38.51
C GLU A 151 -14.78 -18.51 39.43
N LYS A 152 -15.25 -18.15 40.62
CA LYS A 152 -15.86 -19.09 41.57
C LYS A 152 -17.13 -19.71 41.01
N SER A 153 -17.99 -18.91 40.41
CA SER A 153 -19.30 -19.38 39.94
C SER A 153 -19.21 -20.34 38.75
N LEU A 154 -18.19 -20.20 37.89
CA LEU A 154 -18.07 -20.97 36.66
C LEU A 154 -17.05 -22.12 36.74
N TRP A 155 -16.12 -22.10 37.70
CA TRP A 155 -15.03 -23.10 37.82
C TRP A 155 -14.84 -23.67 39.22
N SER A 156 -15.88 -23.76 40.05
CA SER A 156 -15.83 -24.47 41.36
C SER A 156 -15.63 -26.00 41.26
N LYS A 157 -15.18 -26.53 40.12
CA LYS A 157 -14.76 -27.94 39.98
C LYS A 157 -13.32 -28.03 39.50
N ASP A 158 -12.38 -28.00 40.43
CA ASP A 158 -11.15 -28.76 40.28
C ASP A 158 -11.52 -30.25 40.27
N HIS A 159 -11.77 -30.80 39.08
CA HIS A 159 -11.71 -32.25 38.88
C HIS A 159 -10.27 -32.61 38.49
N PRO A 160 -9.45 -33.18 39.40
CA PRO A 160 -8.24 -33.86 38.98
C PRO A 160 -8.64 -35.18 38.28
N ASN A 161 -7.91 -35.52 37.23
CA ASN A 161 -7.95 -36.79 36.49
C ASN A 161 -9.14 -37.09 35.56
N ARG A 162 -8.84 -37.03 34.26
CA ARG A 162 -9.25 -38.07 33.32
C ARG A 162 -8.07 -38.52 32.45
N CYS A 163 -7.03 -39.06 33.10
CA CYS A 163 -6.18 -40.05 32.43
C CYS A 163 -6.98 -41.36 32.33
N PRO A 164 -7.09 -42.01 31.17
CA PRO A 164 -7.69 -43.33 31.09
C PRO A 164 -6.78 -44.34 31.82
N ALA A 165 -7.45 -45.18 32.60
CA ALA A 165 -6.89 -46.12 33.56
C ALA A 165 -5.84 -47.07 32.97
N GLU A 166 -4.71 -47.19 33.69
CA GLU A 166 -3.91 -48.41 33.69
C GLU A 166 -4.76 -49.60 34.13
N SER A 167 -4.57 -50.73 33.45
CA SER A 167 -4.96 -52.05 33.94
C SER A 167 -3.77 -53.01 33.80
N PRO A 168 -3.72 -54.07 34.64
CA PRO A 168 -2.53 -54.44 35.43
C PRO A 168 -1.73 -55.62 34.81
N PRO A 169 -0.63 -56.10 35.47
CA PRO A 169 0.46 -56.79 34.80
C PRO A 169 0.25 -58.31 34.72
N ASP A 170 0.77 -58.94 33.65
CA ASP A 170 1.12 -60.36 33.70
C ASP A 170 2.31 -60.70 32.77
N SER A 171 3.46 -60.87 33.42
CA SER A 171 4.46 -61.94 33.32
C SER A 171 4.68 -62.76 32.03
N LEU A 172 5.97 -62.77 31.60
CA LEU A 172 6.82 -63.87 31.08
C LEU A 172 7.24 -63.92 29.60
N GLN A 173 8.57 -63.74 29.42
CA GLN A 173 9.53 -64.51 28.59
C GLN A 173 9.41 -64.38 27.05
N SER A 174 10.45 -64.36 26.21
CA SER A 174 11.92 -64.44 26.27
C SER A 174 12.40 -64.22 24.82
N SER A 175 13.48 -63.48 24.53
CA SER A 175 14.80 -64.01 24.09
C SER A 175 15.56 -62.79 23.53
N ALA A 176 16.68 -62.39 24.14
CA ALA A 176 18.04 -62.79 23.77
C ALA A 176 18.39 -62.47 22.29
N ASP A 177 19.16 -61.40 22.08
CA ASP A 177 20.49 -61.57 21.51
C ASP A 177 21.41 -60.41 21.94
N GLU A 178 22.59 -60.77 22.43
CA GLU A 178 23.68 -59.87 22.76
C GLU A 178 24.53 -59.61 21.50
N GLY A 179 25.11 -58.41 21.42
CA GLY A 179 26.01 -58.02 20.34
C GLY A 179 26.85 -56.82 20.75
N ASP A 180 27.76 -57.11 21.68
CA ASP A 180 28.92 -56.34 22.16
C ASP A 180 29.59 -55.41 21.12
N LEU A 181 29.98 -54.19 21.54
CA LEU A 181 31.39 -53.76 21.58
C LEU A 181 31.54 -52.34 22.16
N HIS A 182 32.51 -52.26 23.07
CA HIS A 182 32.88 -51.17 23.98
C HIS A 182 34.03 -50.32 23.41
N MET A 183 34.18 -49.08 23.94
CA MET A 183 35.47 -48.38 24.22
C MET A 183 36.11 -47.62 23.01
N ASP A 184 36.60 -46.36 23.06
CA ASP A 184 37.02 -45.50 24.18
C ASP A 184 37.30 -44.02 23.77
N THR A 185 37.17 -43.10 24.76
CA THR A 185 37.88 -41.80 25.03
C THR A 185 38.03 -40.71 23.95
N ALA A 186 37.45 -39.50 24.09
CA ALA A 186 37.83 -38.32 24.92
C ALA A 186 39.01 -37.47 24.34
N ASP A 187 38.76 -36.25 23.86
CA ASP A 187 39.00 -34.99 24.62
C ASP A 187 38.62 -33.70 23.84
N ASN A 188 38.53 -32.63 24.63
CA ASN A 188 37.89 -31.31 24.49
C ASN A 188 38.41 -30.25 23.48
N GLN A 189 37.63 -29.15 23.46
CA GLN A 189 37.88 -27.73 23.07
C GLN A 189 37.49 -27.33 21.64
N GLU A 190 36.68 -26.30 21.37
CA GLU A 190 36.20 -25.16 22.17
C GLU A 190 35.00 -24.53 21.41
N SER A 191 33.80 -24.51 22.01
CA SER A 191 32.58 -23.96 21.39
C SER A 191 32.24 -22.62 22.03
N LEU A 192 32.37 -21.53 21.27
CA LEU A 192 31.89 -20.19 21.66
C LEU A 192 30.41 -20.06 21.27
N GLU A 193 29.62 -19.59 22.24
CA GLU A 193 28.16 -19.52 22.26
C GLU A 193 27.56 -18.67 21.11
N VAL A 194 26.70 -19.29 20.31
CA VAL A 194 25.67 -18.58 19.54
C VAL A 194 24.37 -18.70 20.33
N VAL A 195 23.99 -17.61 21.00
CA VAL A 195 22.68 -17.43 21.63
C VAL A 195 21.62 -17.48 20.54
N THR A 196 21.14 -18.69 20.27
CA THR A 196 19.98 -18.93 19.42
C THR A 196 18.77 -18.74 20.31
N ALA A 197 17.97 -17.72 20.00
CA ALA A 197 16.73 -17.42 20.69
C ALA A 197 15.86 -18.68 20.78
N LEU A 198 15.63 -19.12 22.02
CA LEU A 198 14.72 -20.21 22.35
C LEU A 198 13.33 -19.86 21.84
N HIS A 199 12.86 -20.61 20.85
CA HIS A 199 11.42 -20.79 20.66
C HIS A 199 10.84 -21.36 21.96
N PRO A 200 9.83 -20.72 22.57
CA PRO A 200 9.04 -21.39 23.59
C PRO A 200 8.20 -22.45 22.88
N THR A 201 8.70 -23.69 22.92
CA THR A 201 7.82 -24.86 22.92
C THR A 201 7.13 -24.87 24.28
N SER A 202 5.80 -24.72 24.29
CA SER A 202 4.91 -24.90 25.45
C SER A 202 3.71 -25.66 24.90
N ASP A 203 3.63 -26.97 25.02
CA ASP A 203 3.21 -27.71 26.23
C ASP A 203 1.94 -27.10 26.87
N GLY A 204 0.84 -27.87 26.79
CA GLY A 204 -0.46 -27.59 27.42
C GLY A 204 -1.39 -26.60 26.68
N GLY A 205 -1.85 -26.92 25.47
CA GLY A 205 -2.89 -26.14 24.79
C GLY A 205 -4.19 -26.11 25.60
N LEU A 206 -4.55 -24.94 26.14
CA LEU A 206 -5.88 -24.71 26.68
C LEU A 206 -6.86 -24.56 25.51
N ASP A 207 -7.80 -25.50 25.38
CA ASP A 207 -8.88 -25.44 24.40
C ASP A 207 -9.78 -24.21 24.65
N PHE A 208 -10.29 -23.60 23.57
CA PHE A 208 -11.23 -22.48 23.68
C PHE A 208 -12.54 -22.92 24.33
N GLN A 209 -13.00 -22.17 25.33
CA GLN A 209 -14.31 -22.38 25.90
C GLN A 209 -15.38 -21.66 25.05
N LEU A 210 -16.07 -22.41 24.19
CA LEU A 210 -17.06 -21.87 23.26
C LEU A 210 -18.49 -21.79 23.81
N GLN A 211 -18.77 -22.52 24.88
CA GLN A 211 -20.08 -22.53 25.54
C GLN A 211 -19.91 -22.25 27.03
N ALA A 212 -20.88 -21.51 27.58
CA ALA A 212 -20.95 -21.29 29.01
C ALA A 212 -21.11 -22.64 29.72
N PRO A 213 -20.35 -22.92 30.79
CA PRO A 213 -20.48 -24.18 31.52
C PRO A 213 -21.82 -24.29 32.27
N VAL A 214 -22.54 -23.16 32.42
CA VAL A 214 -23.89 -23.07 33.00
C VAL A 214 -24.78 -22.21 32.10
N LEU A 215 -26.06 -22.55 31.97
CA LEU A 215 -27.01 -21.79 31.17
C LEU A 215 -27.38 -20.47 31.88
N LEU A 216 -26.91 -19.35 31.34
CA LEU A 216 -27.19 -18.03 31.90
C LEU A 216 -28.50 -17.45 31.35
N GLU A 217 -29.30 -16.86 32.23
CA GLU A 217 -30.42 -16.00 31.84
C GLU A 217 -29.91 -14.87 30.92
N GLU A 218 -30.61 -14.56 29.83
CA GLU A 218 -30.12 -13.62 28.80
C GLU A 218 -29.85 -12.20 29.36
N SER A 219 -30.61 -11.77 30.37
CA SER A 219 -30.38 -10.52 31.10
C SER A 219 -29.01 -10.52 31.81
N LEU A 220 -28.74 -11.55 32.61
CA LEU A 220 -27.48 -11.75 33.32
C LEU A 220 -26.31 -11.94 32.36
N ARG A 221 -26.52 -12.67 31.25
CA ARG A 221 -25.48 -12.89 30.23
C ARG A 221 -24.98 -11.57 29.65
N ARG A 222 -25.88 -10.64 29.31
CA ARG A 222 -25.49 -9.33 28.76
C ARG A 222 -24.67 -8.51 29.76
N ASP A 223 -25.08 -8.51 31.02
CA ASP A 223 -24.40 -7.77 32.09
C ASP A 223 -23.01 -8.36 32.38
N VAL A 224 -22.91 -9.68 32.49
CA VAL A 224 -21.64 -10.41 32.65
C VAL A 224 -20.73 -10.18 31.45
N SER A 225 -21.25 -10.22 30.22
CA SER A 225 -20.49 -9.95 28.99
C SER A 225 -19.93 -8.52 28.98
N ARG A 226 -20.72 -7.54 29.44
CA ARG A 226 -20.28 -6.15 29.54
C ARG A 226 -19.11 -5.99 30.52
N LEU A 227 -19.21 -6.59 31.70
CA LEU A 227 -18.15 -6.54 32.72
C LEU A 227 -16.90 -7.33 32.31
N ALA A 228 -17.06 -8.49 31.64
CA ALA A 228 -15.94 -9.27 31.11
C ALA A 228 -15.16 -8.48 30.05
N MET A 229 -15.86 -7.79 29.14
CA MET A 229 -15.22 -6.88 28.18
C MET A 229 -14.46 -5.75 28.86
N MET A 230 -15.02 -5.16 29.94
CA MET A 230 -14.32 -4.13 30.71
C MET A 230 -13.07 -4.68 31.40
N CYS A 231 -13.09 -5.91 31.92
CA CYS A 231 -11.89 -6.53 32.50
C CYS A 231 -10.73 -6.60 31.49
N LEU A 232 -11.03 -6.82 30.21
CA LEU A 232 -10.04 -6.81 29.13
C LEU A 232 -9.57 -5.41 28.74
N GLU A 233 -10.47 -4.43 28.68
CA GLU A 233 -10.13 -3.04 28.39
C GLU A 233 -9.24 -2.43 29.49
N PHE A 234 -9.53 -2.74 30.76
CA PHE A 234 -8.78 -2.25 31.92
C PHE A 234 -7.66 -3.19 32.40
N ARG A 235 -7.41 -4.30 31.70
CA ARG A 235 -6.32 -5.25 31.98
C ARG A 235 -6.33 -5.81 33.41
N VAL A 236 -7.51 -6.13 33.93
CA VAL A 236 -7.75 -6.42 35.36
C VAL A 236 -7.28 -7.83 35.80
N PHE A 237 -7.00 -8.71 34.83
CA PHE A 237 -6.66 -10.12 35.03
C PHE A 237 -5.16 -10.41 35.25
N SER A 238 -4.30 -9.39 35.36
CA SER A 238 -2.86 -9.59 35.61
C SER A 238 -2.32 -8.65 36.70
N PRO A 239 -1.85 -9.19 37.84
CA PRO A 239 -1.01 -8.46 38.78
C PRO A 239 0.49 -8.49 38.41
N GLU A 240 0.85 -9.16 37.31
CA GLU A 240 2.25 -9.48 36.96
C GLU A 240 2.90 -8.43 36.05
N ALA A 241 4.23 -8.49 35.97
CA ALA A 241 5.07 -7.56 35.22
C ALA A 241 4.66 -7.44 33.72
N PRO A 242 4.97 -6.31 33.05
CA PRO A 242 4.54 -6.01 31.68
C PRO A 242 4.81 -7.14 30.66
N SER A 243 5.85 -7.93 30.86
CA SER A 243 6.27 -9.04 29.98
C SER A 243 5.27 -10.20 29.89
N TYR A 244 4.41 -10.39 30.90
CA TYR A 244 3.43 -11.49 30.94
C TYR A 244 2.00 -11.04 30.63
N MET A 245 1.80 -9.74 30.40
CA MET A 245 0.48 -9.15 30.16
C MET A 245 -0.20 -9.75 28.92
N ASP A 246 0.57 -10.02 27.88
CA ASP A 246 0.07 -10.60 26.62
C ASP A 246 -0.45 -12.03 26.84
N VAL A 247 0.29 -12.84 27.60
CA VAL A 247 -0.08 -14.23 27.91
C VAL A 247 -1.35 -14.28 28.76
N SER A 248 -1.46 -13.39 29.76
CA SER A 248 -2.64 -13.27 30.60
C SER A 248 -3.87 -12.83 29.79
N ALA A 249 -3.70 -11.90 28.84
CA ALA A 249 -4.77 -11.48 27.94
C ALA A 249 -5.20 -12.62 26.99
N CYS A 250 -4.26 -13.37 26.41
CA CYS A 250 -4.56 -14.55 25.60
C CYS A 250 -5.37 -15.58 26.40
N ARG A 251 -4.94 -15.90 27.63
CA ARG A 251 -5.62 -16.85 28.51
C ARG A 251 -7.02 -16.38 28.88
N PHE A 252 -7.19 -15.09 29.16
CA PHE A 252 -8.50 -14.48 29.41
C PHE A 252 -9.41 -14.63 28.18
N ILE A 253 -8.91 -14.32 26.99
CA ILE A 253 -9.67 -14.47 25.73
C ILE A 253 -10.08 -15.93 25.53
N GLN A 254 -9.17 -16.89 25.72
CA GLN A 254 -9.47 -18.34 25.57
C GLN A 254 -10.53 -18.83 26.55
N LYS A 255 -10.46 -18.40 27.81
CA LYS A 255 -11.35 -18.82 28.90
C LYS A 255 -12.74 -18.20 28.80
N TYR A 256 -12.84 -16.94 28.39
CA TYR A 256 -14.09 -16.18 28.42
C TYR A 256 -14.65 -15.86 27.02
N PHE A 257 -14.13 -16.47 25.95
CA PHE A 257 -14.46 -16.10 24.56
C PHE A 257 -15.96 -16.02 24.28
N TYR A 258 -16.74 -16.96 24.83
CA TYR A 258 -18.20 -17.05 24.69
C TYR A 258 -19.00 -15.89 25.32
N LEU A 259 -18.37 -15.09 26.19
CA LEU A 259 -18.93 -13.88 26.81
C LEU A 259 -18.49 -12.59 26.10
N LEU A 260 -17.50 -12.65 25.22
CA LEU A 260 -16.92 -11.44 24.64
C LEU A 260 -17.69 -11.02 23.38
N ASP A 261 -17.99 -9.73 23.29
CA ASP A 261 -18.51 -9.15 22.05
C ASP A 261 -17.37 -9.07 21.03
N PHE A 262 -17.45 -9.87 19.97
CA PHE A 262 -16.37 -10.01 19.00
C PHE A 262 -16.00 -8.69 18.27
N LYS A 263 -16.96 -7.77 18.08
CA LYS A 263 -16.69 -6.48 17.42
C LYS A 263 -15.97 -5.53 18.38
N ARG A 264 -16.43 -5.47 19.63
CA ARG A 264 -15.81 -4.69 20.71
C ARG A 264 -14.43 -5.24 21.06
N LEU A 265 -14.27 -6.56 21.08
CA LEU A 265 -13.01 -7.26 21.29
C LEU A 265 -11.99 -6.89 20.22
N LYS A 266 -12.36 -6.97 18.93
CA LYS A 266 -11.49 -6.51 17.83
C LYS A 266 -11.00 -5.08 18.06
N ARG A 267 -11.90 -4.15 18.39
CA ARG A 267 -11.55 -2.73 18.65
C ARG A 267 -10.62 -2.59 19.86
N CYS A 268 -10.91 -3.31 20.95
CA CYS A 268 -10.08 -3.32 22.14
C CYS A 268 -8.65 -3.79 21.84
N ILE A 269 -8.50 -4.88 21.07
CA ILE A 269 -7.18 -5.39 20.67
C ILE A 269 -6.42 -4.36 19.85
N VAL A 270 -7.07 -3.72 18.88
CA VAL A 270 -6.44 -2.68 18.05
C VAL A 270 -5.96 -1.48 18.88
N LEU A 271 -6.74 -1.05 19.87
CA LEU A 271 -6.44 0.16 20.66
C LEU A 271 -5.49 -0.11 21.82
N SER A 272 -5.62 -1.25 22.49
CA SER A 272 -4.99 -1.54 23.77
C SER A 272 -3.93 -2.62 23.70
N TYR A 273 -3.86 -3.40 22.61
CA TYR A 273 -2.96 -4.55 22.48
C TYR A 273 -2.25 -4.56 21.11
N GLY A 274 -2.03 -3.38 20.51
CA GLY A 274 -1.42 -3.24 19.18
C GLY A 274 -0.02 -3.86 19.09
N ASP A 275 0.75 -3.77 20.16
CA ASP A 275 2.12 -4.29 20.26
C ASP A 275 2.18 -5.76 20.69
N ALA A 276 1.02 -6.42 20.89
CA ALA A 276 0.89 -7.75 21.46
C ALA A 276 0.35 -8.77 20.43
N PRO A 277 1.25 -9.36 19.60
CA PRO A 277 0.95 -10.38 18.60
C PRO A 277 -0.05 -11.45 19.00
N GLY A 278 0.20 -12.05 20.16
CA GLY A 278 -0.50 -13.25 20.61
C GLY A 278 -1.97 -12.97 20.89
N VAL A 279 -2.32 -11.75 21.30
CA VAL A 279 -3.69 -11.38 21.65
C VAL A 279 -4.56 -11.36 20.39
N TRP A 280 -4.03 -10.82 19.29
CA TRP A 280 -4.72 -10.88 17.99
C TRP A 280 -4.84 -12.32 17.48
N SER A 281 -3.78 -13.11 17.60
CA SER A 281 -3.82 -14.53 17.20
C SER A 281 -4.84 -15.32 18.02
N ALA A 282 -4.92 -15.11 19.34
CA ALA A 282 -5.92 -15.74 20.19
C ALA A 282 -7.35 -15.34 19.80
N TYR A 283 -7.58 -14.09 19.42
CA TYR A 283 -8.87 -13.65 18.88
C TYR A 283 -9.22 -14.35 17.57
N LEU A 284 -8.29 -14.42 16.62
CA LEU A 284 -8.51 -15.10 15.34
C LEU A 284 -8.78 -16.60 15.52
N GLU A 285 -7.99 -17.29 16.35
CA GLU A 285 -8.17 -18.71 16.62
C GLU A 285 -9.51 -18.98 17.33
N GLY A 286 -9.92 -18.12 18.27
CA GLY A 286 -11.26 -18.23 18.88
C GLY A 286 -12.38 -18.09 17.84
N LEU A 287 -12.28 -17.13 16.92
CA LEU A 287 -13.27 -16.98 15.84
C LEU A 287 -13.26 -18.18 14.88
N LYS A 288 -12.08 -18.76 14.60
CA LYS A 288 -11.97 -20.00 13.84
C LYS A 288 -12.72 -21.10 14.59
N GLU A 289 -12.45 -21.34 15.86
CA GLU A 289 -13.10 -22.42 16.60
C GLU A 289 -14.63 -22.26 16.63
N VAL A 290 -15.16 -21.04 16.83
CA VAL A 290 -16.61 -20.76 16.74
C VAL A 290 -17.21 -21.12 15.37
N SER A 291 -16.47 -20.86 14.29
CA SER A 291 -16.95 -21.07 12.91
C SER A 291 -16.57 -22.44 12.33
N ARG A 292 -15.96 -23.34 13.12
CA ARG A 292 -15.40 -24.61 12.65
C ARG A 292 -16.45 -25.57 12.07
N SER A 293 -17.65 -25.60 12.64
CA SER A 293 -18.75 -26.45 12.19
C SER A 293 -19.62 -25.83 11.09
N GLY A 294 -19.27 -24.63 10.59
CA GLY A 294 -20.03 -23.94 9.55
C GLY A 294 -19.92 -24.60 8.18
N ALA A 295 -20.98 -24.48 7.37
CA ALA A 295 -21.00 -25.01 6.01
C ALA A 295 -19.87 -24.40 5.14
N GLU A 296 -19.52 -23.15 5.42
CA GLU A 296 -18.51 -22.39 4.71
C GLU A 296 -17.09 -22.80 5.11
N ALA A 297 -16.87 -23.17 6.37
CA ALA A 297 -15.60 -23.76 6.79
C ALA A 297 -15.34 -25.10 6.07
N ALA A 298 -16.36 -25.96 5.97
CA ALA A 298 -16.27 -27.20 5.21
C ALA A 298 -16.06 -26.97 3.70
N ALA A 299 -16.69 -25.94 3.14
CA ALA A 299 -16.51 -25.55 1.74
C ALA A 299 -15.08 -25.07 1.46
N ILE A 300 -14.49 -24.29 2.36
CA ILE A 300 -13.10 -23.80 2.24
C ILE A 300 -12.11 -24.96 2.33
N GLU A 301 -12.33 -25.90 3.24
CA GLU A 301 -11.45 -27.04 3.45
C GLU A 301 -11.41 -27.97 2.22
N LYS A 302 -12.55 -28.21 1.57
CA LYS A 302 -12.67 -29.12 0.42
C LYS A 302 -12.50 -28.44 -0.94
N GLY A 303 -12.84 -27.17 -1.06
CA GLY A 303 -12.87 -26.43 -2.32
C GLY A 303 -11.50 -25.92 -2.80
N ASP A 304 -11.48 -25.44 -4.03
CA ASP A 304 -10.41 -24.59 -4.56
C ASP A 304 -10.59 -23.11 -4.14
N LEU A 305 -9.64 -22.24 -4.45
CA LEU A 305 -9.71 -20.83 -4.05
C LEU A 305 -10.96 -20.14 -4.59
N VAL A 306 -11.36 -20.44 -5.83
CA VAL A 306 -12.49 -19.77 -6.49
C VAL A 306 -13.81 -20.15 -5.81
N SER A 307 -14.01 -21.44 -5.53
CA SER A 307 -15.19 -21.94 -4.83
C SER A 307 -15.24 -21.46 -3.37
N ALA A 308 -14.10 -21.42 -2.67
CA ALA A 308 -14.00 -20.87 -1.32
C ALA A 308 -14.40 -19.39 -1.25
N ILE A 309 -13.88 -18.56 -2.16
CA ILE A 309 -14.25 -17.14 -2.26
C ILE A 309 -15.73 -16.97 -2.63
N LYS A 310 -16.25 -17.82 -3.53
CA LYS A 310 -17.67 -17.79 -3.91
C LYS A 310 -18.58 -18.16 -2.74
N ALA A 311 -18.21 -19.16 -1.94
CA ALA A 311 -18.96 -19.56 -0.75
C ALA A 311 -19.07 -18.39 0.24
N LEU A 312 -17.96 -17.68 0.51
CA LEU A 312 -17.98 -16.49 1.36
C LEU A 312 -18.75 -15.31 0.78
N ASN A 313 -18.71 -15.13 -0.54
CA ASN A 313 -19.45 -14.07 -1.19
C ASN A 313 -20.97 -14.26 -1.04
N ASN A 314 -21.44 -15.49 -0.81
CA ASN A 314 -22.85 -15.78 -0.58
C ASN A 314 -23.28 -15.55 0.89
N MET A 315 -22.34 -15.31 1.82
CA MET A 315 -22.65 -15.05 3.24
C MET A 315 -23.03 -13.58 3.52
N GLU A 316 -23.52 -12.83 2.54
CA GLU A 316 -23.93 -11.44 2.79
C GLU A 316 -25.07 -11.39 3.85
N PRO A 317 -25.02 -10.47 4.82
CA PRO A 317 -24.09 -9.33 4.92
C PRO A 317 -22.75 -9.65 5.60
N TRP A 318 -21.67 -9.07 5.08
CA TRP A 318 -20.29 -9.22 5.58
C TRP A 318 -19.95 -8.42 6.86
N ASP A 319 -20.95 -8.08 7.67
CA ASP A 319 -20.77 -7.37 8.94
C ASP A 319 -20.49 -8.33 10.11
N SER A 320 -20.45 -9.64 9.83
CA SER A 320 -20.11 -10.65 10.83
C SER A 320 -18.60 -10.71 11.09
N PRO A 321 -18.15 -10.67 12.36
CA PRO A 321 -16.74 -10.85 12.72
C PRO A 321 -16.21 -12.25 12.32
N LEU A 322 -17.09 -13.24 12.11
CA LEU A 322 -16.72 -14.57 11.64
C LEU A 322 -16.17 -14.57 10.21
N LEU A 323 -16.48 -13.55 9.39
CA LEU A 323 -15.87 -13.41 8.06
C LEU A 323 -14.35 -13.42 8.14
N LEU A 324 -13.78 -12.80 9.18
CA LEU A 324 -12.34 -12.73 9.37
C LEU A 324 -11.72 -14.11 9.62
N ALA A 325 -12.42 -14.99 10.34
CA ALA A 325 -11.97 -16.37 10.55
C ALA A 325 -11.92 -17.16 9.24
N HIS A 326 -12.95 -17.03 8.40
CA HIS A 326 -12.97 -17.71 7.12
C HIS A 326 -11.92 -17.15 6.15
N VAL A 327 -11.75 -15.82 6.11
CA VAL A 327 -10.72 -15.17 5.31
C VAL A 327 -9.32 -15.61 5.76
N SER A 328 -9.08 -15.72 7.07
CA SER A 328 -7.83 -16.30 7.60
C SER A 328 -7.65 -17.74 7.15
N ARG A 329 -8.67 -18.62 7.21
CA ARG A 329 -8.55 -20.01 6.72
C ARG A 329 -8.22 -20.11 5.24
N ILE A 330 -8.82 -19.24 4.42
CA ILE A 330 -8.53 -19.19 2.99
C ILE A 330 -7.07 -18.78 2.79
N TYR A 331 -6.57 -17.81 3.56
CA TYR A 331 -5.15 -17.45 3.53
C TYR A 331 -4.23 -18.59 3.99
N ASP A 332 -4.53 -19.23 5.11
CA ASP A 332 -3.73 -20.34 5.64
C ASP A 332 -3.59 -21.47 4.60
N LYS A 333 -4.63 -21.69 3.78
CA LYS A 333 -4.67 -22.72 2.74
C LYS A 333 -4.00 -22.33 1.42
N PHE A 334 -4.20 -21.09 0.95
CA PHE A 334 -3.78 -20.68 -0.41
C PHE A 334 -2.73 -19.56 -0.45
N GLY A 335 -2.27 -19.07 0.70
CA GLY A 335 -1.20 -18.09 0.85
C GLY A 335 -1.41 -16.81 0.06
N GLU A 336 -0.42 -16.43 -0.74
CA GLU A 336 -0.43 -15.19 -1.52
C GLU A 336 -1.60 -15.10 -2.51
N ALA A 337 -1.99 -16.22 -3.13
CA ALA A 337 -3.09 -16.25 -4.08
C ALA A 337 -4.42 -15.88 -3.40
N ALA A 338 -4.62 -16.33 -2.16
CA ALA A 338 -5.73 -15.89 -1.33
C ALA A 338 -5.65 -14.40 -1.03
N ALA A 339 -4.50 -13.91 -0.54
CA ALA A 339 -4.31 -12.49 -0.21
C ALA A 339 -4.73 -11.58 -1.38
N ARG A 340 -4.32 -11.90 -2.61
CA ARG A 340 -4.73 -11.18 -3.84
C ARG A 340 -6.25 -11.16 -4.07
N ALA A 341 -6.96 -12.21 -3.69
CA ALA A 341 -8.41 -12.35 -3.89
C ALA A 341 -9.24 -11.67 -2.78
N LEU A 342 -8.64 -11.40 -1.60
CA LEU A 342 -9.34 -10.79 -0.46
C LEU A 342 -9.84 -9.37 -0.71
N ILE A 343 -9.37 -8.71 -1.77
CA ILE A 343 -9.83 -7.37 -2.17
C ILE A 343 -11.36 -7.31 -2.38
N LYS A 344 -11.99 -8.46 -2.69
CA LYS A 344 -13.46 -8.55 -2.86
C LYS A 344 -14.23 -8.22 -1.60
N PHE A 345 -13.64 -8.45 -0.43
CA PHE A 345 -14.29 -8.23 0.87
C PHE A 345 -13.98 -6.84 1.45
N TYR A 346 -13.26 -5.98 0.72
CA TYR A 346 -13.08 -4.58 1.11
C TYR A 346 -14.39 -3.81 0.86
N PRO A 347 -14.91 -3.01 1.82
CA PRO A 347 -14.25 -2.54 3.05
C PRO A 347 -14.54 -3.34 4.33
N SER A 348 -15.31 -4.43 4.28
CA SER A 348 -15.62 -5.24 5.47
C SER A 348 -14.38 -5.88 6.12
N VAL A 349 -13.41 -6.29 5.29
CA VAL A 349 -12.06 -6.69 5.72
C VAL A 349 -11.10 -5.58 5.34
N LEU A 350 -10.53 -4.92 6.34
CA LEU A 350 -9.66 -3.75 6.15
C LEU A 350 -8.22 -4.19 5.84
N PRO A 351 -7.41 -3.34 5.19
CA PRO A 351 -5.98 -3.61 5.00
C PRO A 351 -5.26 -3.91 6.32
N ALA A 352 -5.62 -3.22 7.41
CA ALA A 352 -5.08 -3.49 8.74
C ALA A 352 -5.39 -4.90 9.26
N ASP A 353 -6.49 -5.53 8.81
CA ASP A 353 -6.80 -6.92 9.10
C ASP A 353 -5.90 -7.85 8.26
N VAL A 354 -5.75 -7.56 6.97
CA VAL A 354 -4.94 -8.36 6.04
C VAL A 354 -3.45 -8.33 6.40
N VAL A 355 -2.91 -7.19 6.82
CA VAL A 355 -1.53 -7.08 7.35
C VAL A 355 -1.31 -8.07 8.48
N ARG A 356 -2.27 -8.18 9.42
CA ARG A 356 -2.15 -9.06 10.57
C ARG A 356 -2.32 -10.54 10.20
N ILE A 357 -3.15 -10.84 9.20
CA ILE A 357 -3.26 -12.20 8.64
C ILE A 357 -1.95 -12.60 7.94
N CYS A 358 -1.33 -11.67 7.21
CA CYS A 358 -0.09 -11.92 6.48
C CYS A 358 1.18 -11.71 7.34
N ARG A 359 1.08 -11.74 8.67
CA ARG A 359 2.19 -11.29 9.53
C ARG A 359 3.48 -12.10 9.35
N ASP A 360 3.35 -13.40 9.05
CA ASP A 360 4.50 -14.28 8.83
C ASP A 360 5.12 -14.10 7.43
N ASN A 361 4.36 -13.55 6.48
CA ASN A 361 4.77 -13.32 5.10
C ASN A 361 4.32 -11.92 4.64
N PRO A 362 5.00 -10.84 5.06
CA PRO A 362 4.55 -9.48 4.80
C PRO A 362 4.50 -9.13 3.30
N GLY A 363 5.26 -9.83 2.45
CA GLY A 363 5.15 -9.74 0.99
C GLY A 363 3.75 -10.03 0.46
N HIS A 364 3.01 -10.96 1.06
CA HIS A 364 1.65 -11.29 0.64
C HIS A 364 0.69 -10.11 0.87
N PHE A 365 0.95 -9.28 1.89
CA PHE A 365 0.19 -8.05 2.10
C PHE A 365 0.42 -7.04 0.97
N LEU A 366 1.65 -6.92 0.45
CA LEU A 366 1.92 -6.07 -0.72
C LEU A 366 1.13 -6.53 -1.94
N ALA A 367 1.04 -7.84 -2.18
CA ALA A 367 0.24 -8.40 -3.27
C ALA A 367 -1.24 -8.05 -3.14
N TYR A 368 -1.80 -8.09 -1.92
CA TYR A 368 -3.16 -7.60 -1.64
C TYR A 368 -3.29 -6.10 -1.91
N LEU A 369 -2.38 -5.29 -1.37
CA LEU A 369 -2.44 -3.83 -1.44
C LEU A 369 -2.32 -3.33 -2.89
N ASP A 370 -1.38 -3.87 -3.65
CA ASP A 370 -1.18 -3.56 -5.06
C ASP A 370 -2.42 -3.93 -5.89
N ASN A 371 -3.01 -5.10 -5.66
CA ASN A 371 -4.27 -5.50 -6.30
C ASN A 371 -5.45 -4.61 -5.91
N LEU A 372 -5.55 -4.21 -4.64
CA LEU A 372 -6.61 -3.32 -4.16
C LEU A 372 -6.54 -1.97 -4.87
N ILE A 373 -5.34 -1.41 -5.03
CA ILE A 373 -5.12 -0.15 -5.73
C ILE A 373 -5.38 -0.30 -7.23
N LYS A 374 -4.87 -1.37 -7.86
CA LYS A 374 -5.09 -1.66 -9.29
C LYS A 374 -6.55 -1.91 -9.64
N SER A 375 -7.37 -2.36 -8.68
CA SER A 375 -8.82 -2.52 -8.87
C SER A 375 -9.56 -1.22 -9.15
N LYS A 376 -8.95 -0.07 -8.83
CA LYS A 376 -9.51 1.26 -9.08
C LYS A 376 -8.92 1.92 -10.34
N PRO A 377 -9.68 2.82 -10.99
CA PRO A 377 -9.16 3.62 -12.10
C PRO A 377 -8.01 4.51 -11.62
N GLU A 378 -7.09 4.86 -12.52
CA GLU A 378 -5.82 5.53 -12.20
C GLU A 378 -5.99 6.82 -11.37
N GLU A 379 -7.01 7.61 -11.69
CA GLU A 379 -7.36 8.86 -11.00
C GLU A 379 -7.73 8.65 -9.52
N GLN A 380 -8.28 7.49 -9.17
CA GLN A 380 -8.73 7.16 -7.81
C GLN A 380 -7.68 6.40 -7.00
N ARG A 381 -6.57 5.98 -7.62
CA ARG A 381 -5.52 5.18 -6.95
C ARG A 381 -4.82 5.95 -5.85
N LEU A 382 -4.40 7.19 -6.13
CA LEU A 382 -3.68 8.01 -5.16
C LEU A 382 -4.59 8.43 -3.99
N PRO A 383 -5.83 8.92 -4.20
CA PRO A 383 -6.76 9.19 -3.09
C PRO A 383 -7.10 7.96 -2.25
N LEU A 384 -7.28 6.79 -2.88
CA LEU A 384 -7.51 5.54 -2.15
C LEU A 384 -6.30 5.18 -1.30
N LEU A 385 -5.09 5.20 -1.85
CA LEU A 385 -3.89 4.90 -1.07
C LEU A 385 -3.72 5.87 0.10
N GLN A 386 -4.02 7.15 -0.11
CA GLN A 386 -3.98 8.16 0.95
C GLN A 386 -4.96 7.87 2.09
N SER A 387 -6.17 7.37 1.79
CA SER A 387 -7.17 7.06 2.81
C SER A 387 -6.82 5.81 3.64
N LEU A 388 -6.04 4.88 3.07
CA LEU A 388 -5.60 3.66 3.75
C LEU A 388 -4.41 3.90 4.70
N LEU A 389 -3.63 4.95 4.47
CA LEU A 389 -2.43 5.30 5.25
C LEU A 389 -2.77 6.12 6.50
N GLN A 390 -3.51 5.50 7.43
CA GLN A 390 -3.82 6.06 8.74
C GLN A 390 -3.38 5.07 9.81
N PRO A 391 -2.37 5.38 10.64
CA PRO A 391 -1.60 6.64 10.73
C PRO A 391 -0.54 6.85 9.62
N GLU A 392 -0.02 8.08 9.47
CA GLU A 392 0.98 8.44 8.45
C GLU A 392 2.28 7.62 8.57
N SER A 393 2.61 7.11 9.76
CA SER A 393 3.79 6.25 9.98
C SER A 393 3.78 4.99 9.08
N LEU A 394 2.60 4.46 8.73
CA LEU A 394 2.47 3.30 7.84
C LEU A 394 3.07 3.55 6.46
N LYS A 395 3.21 4.80 6.03
CA LYS A 395 3.77 5.16 4.73
C LYS A 395 5.22 4.71 4.61
N LEU A 396 6.01 4.89 5.67
CA LEU A 396 7.42 4.48 5.70
C LEU A 396 7.54 2.96 5.73
N ASP A 397 6.72 2.30 6.56
CA ASP A 397 6.71 0.85 6.69
C ASP A 397 6.37 0.17 5.36
N TRP A 398 5.33 0.66 4.68
CA TRP A 398 4.90 0.11 3.39
C TRP A 398 5.87 0.44 2.27
N LEU A 399 6.51 1.61 2.29
CA LEU A 399 7.57 1.95 1.34
C LEU A 399 8.77 1.02 1.51
N LEU A 400 9.25 0.86 2.75
CA LEU A 400 10.37 -0.02 3.07
C LEU A 400 10.08 -1.46 2.62
N LEU A 401 8.88 -1.96 2.94
CA LEU A 401 8.45 -3.29 2.52
C LEU A 401 8.40 -3.43 1.00
N ALA A 402 7.84 -2.45 0.28
CA ALA A 402 7.72 -2.49 -1.18
C ALA A 402 9.05 -2.38 -1.91
N VAL A 403 10.00 -1.60 -1.37
CA VAL A 403 11.33 -1.40 -1.97
C VAL A 403 12.26 -2.59 -1.73
N THR A 404 11.99 -3.41 -0.69
CA THR A 404 12.78 -4.60 -0.33
C THR A 404 12.23 -5.89 -0.93
N HIS A 405 10.92 -6.02 -1.07
CA HIS A 405 10.29 -7.22 -1.62
C HIS A 405 10.36 -7.25 -3.16
N ASP A 406 10.76 -8.40 -3.71
CA ASP A 406 11.02 -8.57 -5.16
C ASP A 406 11.91 -7.46 -5.75
N ALA A 407 12.89 -7.04 -4.95
CA ALA A 407 13.87 -6.03 -5.33
C ALA A 407 15.04 -6.66 -6.10
N PRO A 408 15.64 -5.93 -7.05
CA PRO A 408 16.92 -6.31 -7.64
C PRO A 408 18.01 -6.43 -6.56
N HIS A 409 19.03 -7.25 -6.83
CA HIS A 409 20.11 -7.44 -5.88
C HIS A 409 20.87 -6.12 -5.63
N PRO A 410 21.21 -5.74 -4.38
CA PRO A 410 21.82 -4.42 -4.11
C PRO A 410 23.14 -4.17 -4.87
N THR A 411 23.91 -5.23 -5.14
CA THR A 411 25.18 -5.11 -5.86
C THR A 411 25.04 -4.75 -7.33
N ILE A 412 23.85 -4.88 -7.93
CA ILE A 412 23.59 -4.46 -9.32
C ILE A 412 22.97 -3.07 -9.39
N THR A 413 22.44 -2.55 -8.28
CA THR A 413 21.84 -1.21 -8.22
C THR A 413 22.83 -0.15 -7.76
N ALA A 414 23.69 -0.47 -6.79
CA ALA A 414 24.68 0.44 -6.22
C ALA A 414 26.12 -0.11 -6.30
N ASP A 415 27.08 0.79 -6.33
CA ASP A 415 28.51 0.49 -6.14
C ASP A 415 28.86 0.40 -4.64
N PRO A 416 30.10 -0.01 -4.27
CA PRO A 416 30.52 -0.10 -2.87
C PRO A 416 30.51 1.24 -2.11
N ASP A 417 30.57 2.37 -2.82
CA ASP A 417 30.53 3.71 -2.27
C ASP A 417 29.08 4.22 -2.08
N GLY A 418 28.09 3.42 -2.49
CA GLY A 418 26.66 3.74 -2.42
C GLY A 418 26.17 4.64 -3.56
N ASN A 419 26.94 4.81 -4.63
CA ASN A 419 26.51 5.54 -5.82
C ASN A 419 25.76 4.60 -6.79
N PRO A 420 24.88 5.15 -7.65
CA PRO A 420 24.20 4.36 -8.66
C PRO A 420 25.16 3.69 -9.63
N ARG A 421 24.90 2.43 -9.98
CA ARG A 421 25.56 1.80 -11.14
C ARG A 421 24.96 2.33 -12.44
N PRO A 422 25.74 2.39 -13.54
CA PRO A 422 25.22 2.75 -14.85
C PRO A 422 23.98 1.93 -15.21
N ARG A 423 22.92 2.63 -15.65
CA ARG A 423 21.64 2.09 -16.11
C ARG A 423 20.84 1.28 -15.09
N SER A 424 21.20 1.35 -13.81
CA SER A 424 20.51 0.58 -12.76
C SER A 424 19.09 1.07 -12.47
N HIS A 425 18.71 2.30 -12.86
CA HIS A 425 17.34 2.80 -12.78
C HIS A 425 16.37 2.08 -13.71
N LEU A 426 16.87 1.30 -14.68
CA LEU A 426 16.07 0.52 -15.62
C LEU A 426 15.64 -0.84 -15.05
N PHE A 427 16.18 -1.27 -13.91
CA PHE A 427 15.71 -2.49 -13.27
C PHE A 427 14.28 -2.33 -12.78
N THR A 428 13.51 -3.41 -12.90
CA THR A 428 12.11 -3.45 -12.49
C THR A 428 11.99 -3.90 -11.04
N TRP A 429 11.28 -3.12 -10.23
CA TRP A 429 10.81 -3.56 -8.91
C TRP A 429 9.45 -4.22 -9.07
N GLY A 430 9.20 -5.33 -8.36
CA GLY A 430 7.91 -6.02 -8.39
C GLY A 430 6.72 -5.09 -8.10
N TYR A 431 6.92 -4.15 -7.18
CA TYR A 431 5.92 -3.16 -6.74
C TYR A 431 6.22 -1.73 -7.20
N GLY A 432 6.96 -1.54 -8.30
CA GLY A 432 7.41 -0.22 -8.77
C GLY A 432 6.32 0.86 -8.87
N GLN A 433 5.12 0.49 -9.33
CA GLN A 433 3.98 1.42 -9.42
C GLN A 433 3.47 1.85 -8.03
N LEU A 434 3.39 0.91 -7.08
CA LEU A 434 2.99 1.18 -5.71
C LEU A 434 4.01 2.09 -5.01
N ILE A 435 5.31 1.80 -5.18
CA ILE A 435 6.41 2.64 -4.67
C ILE A 435 6.28 4.07 -5.22
N SER A 436 6.05 4.23 -6.53
CA SER A 436 5.85 5.54 -7.15
C SER A 436 4.66 6.31 -6.55
N LEU A 437 3.54 5.62 -6.30
CA LEU A 437 2.37 6.24 -5.66
C LEU A 437 2.66 6.67 -4.22
N LEU A 438 3.33 5.83 -3.43
CA LEU A 438 3.75 6.16 -2.06
C LEU A 438 4.64 7.41 -2.03
N ILE A 439 5.56 7.55 -2.99
CA ILE A 439 6.45 8.72 -3.12
C ILE A 439 5.71 9.99 -3.55
N LYS A 440 4.66 9.87 -4.36
CA LYS A 440 3.86 11.01 -4.83
C LYS A 440 2.92 11.57 -3.77
N LEU A 441 2.56 10.79 -2.76
CA LEU A 441 1.67 11.25 -1.70
C LEU A 441 2.27 12.43 -0.93
N PRO A 442 1.44 13.39 -0.49
CA PRO A 442 1.90 14.46 0.39
C PRO A 442 2.47 13.86 1.68
N SER A 443 3.52 14.50 2.20
CA SER A 443 4.12 14.24 3.51
C SER A 443 4.94 15.45 3.93
N ASP A 444 5.20 15.54 5.23
CA ASP A 444 6.12 16.51 5.80
C ASP A 444 7.57 16.30 5.33
N PHE A 445 8.40 17.31 5.59
CA PHE A 445 9.81 17.30 5.16
C PHE A 445 10.57 16.12 5.78
N ALA A 446 10.38 15.86 7.08
CA ALA A 446 11.09 14.81 7.80
C ALA A 446 10.76 13.41 7.26
N THR A 447 9.50 13.12 6.93
CA THR A 447 9.12 11.84 6.31
C THR A 447 9.72 11.71 4.93
N LYS A 448 9.73 12.78 4.10
CA LYS A 448 10.36 12.73 2.77
C LYS A 448 11.87 12.48 2.84
N GLU A 449 12.58 13.01 3.84
CA GLU A 449 13.99 12.69 4.04
C GLU A 449 14.22 11.22 4.39
N LYS A 450 13.37 10.63 5.24
CA LYS A 450 13.44 9.19 5.53
C LYS A 450 13.14 8.34 4.28
N MET A 451 12.15 8.75 3.49
CA MET A 451 11.84 8.08 2.22
C MET A 451 13.01 8.16 1.23
N LEU A 452 13.71 9.30 1.19
CA LEU A 452 14.89 9.51 0.37
C LEU A 452 15.99 8.52 0.76
N GLU A 453 16.25 8.39 2.06
CA GLU A 453 17.26 7.46 2.59
C GLU A 453 16.91 5.99 2.29
N ILE A 454 15.64 5.61 2.43
CA ILE A 454 15.16 4.27 2.03
C ILE A 454 15.45 4.03 0.55
N CYS A 455 15.05 4.95 -0.34
CA CYS A 455 15.27 4.78 -1.78
C CYS A 455 16.76 4.67 -2.13
N LYS A 456 17.63 5.45 -1.46
CA LYS A 456 19.09 5.40 -1.65
C LYS A 456 19.67 4.06 -1.20
N THR A 457 19.34 3.64 0.02
CA THR A 457 19.88 2.43 0.67
C THR A 457 19.62 1.18 -0.16
N PHE A 458 18.44 1.08 -0.76
CA PHE A 458 18.04 -0.08 -1.56
C PHE A 458 18.22 0.13 -3.08
N GLY A 459 18.75 1.27 -3.51
CA GLY A 459 19.04 1.56 -4.92
C GLY A 459 17.80 1.76 -5.81
N TYR A 460 16.68 2.21 -5.24
CA TYR A 460 15.51 2.61 -6.02
C TYR A 460 15.68 4.05 -6.55
N TRP A 461 16.50 4.18 -7.59
CA TRP A 461 16.94 5.48 -8.11
C TRP A 461 15.83 6.38 -8.68
N PRO A 462 14.80 5.89 -9.38
CA PRO A 462 13.70 6.74 -9.84
C PRO A 462 13.00 7.46 -8.68
N GLY A 463 12.79 6.76 -7.57
CA GLY A 463 12.22 7.34 -6.36
C GLY A 463 13.16 8.30 -5.66
N TYR A 464 14.45 7.96 -5.57
CA TYR A 464 15.47 8.83 -5.01
C TYR A 464 15.54 10.18 -5.73
N ILE A 465 15.63 10.17 -7.06
CA ILE A 465 15.68 11.38 -7.90
C ILE A 465 14.40 12.20 -7.71
N ALA A 466 13.22 11.56 -7.74
CA ALA A 466 11.96 12.25 -7.52
C ALA A 466 11.90 12.93 -6.15
N LEU A 467 12.39 12.28 -5.09
CA LEU A 467 12.44 12.83 -3.74
C LEU A 467 13.46 13.96 -3.60
N CYS A 468 14.64 13.85 -4.22
CA CYS A 468 15.61 14.96 -4.29
C CYS A 468 14.94 16.22 -4.86
N LEU A 469 14.18 16.09 -5.94
CA LEU A 469 13.47 17.23 -6.55
C LEU A 469 12.39 17.81 -5.64
N GLN A 470 11.63 16.95 -4.96
CA GLN A 470 10.62 17.40 -3.99
C GLN A 470 11.23 18.07 -2.75
N LEU A 471 12.50 17.79 -2.43
CA LEU A 471 13.27 18.35 -1.32
C LEU A 471 14.21 19.48 -1.77
N GLU A 472 14.09 19.95 -3.01
CA GLU A 472 14.92 21.00 -3.61
C GLU A 472 16.44 20.66 -3.68
N LYS A 473 16.81 19.38 -3.57
CA LYS A 473 18.18 18.86 -3.66
C LYS A 473 18.58 18.59 -5.13
N ARG A 474 18.46 19.60 -6.01
CA ARG A 474 18.70 19.45 -7.46
C ARG A 474 20.11 18.95 -7.83
N TYR A 475 21.15 19.46 -7.18
CA TYR A 475 22.52 19.03 -7.47
C TYR A 475 22.73 17.54 -7.16
N GLU A 476 22.11 17.03 -6.09
CA GLU A 476 22.17 15.60 -5.76
C GLU A 476 21.47 14.76 -6.84
N ALA A 477 20.28 15.17 -7.29
CA ALA A 477 19.57 14.52 -8.38
C ALA A 477 20.40 14.46 -9.67
N LEU A 478 20.96 15.61 -10.09
CA LEU A 478 21.82 15.69 -11.27
C LEU A 478 23.07 14.82 -11.14
N THR A 479 23.68 14.80 -9.96
CA THR A 479 24.85 13.95 -9.70
C THR A 479 24.53 12.47 -9.91
N HIS A 480 23.41 12.00 -9.35
CA HIS A 480 22.98 10.61 -9.47
C HIS A 480 22.55 10.28 -10.90
N ILE A 481 21.96 11.22 -11.64
CA ILE A 481 21.68 11.05 -13.07
C ILE A 481 22.97 10.81 -13.86
N VAL A 482 24.04 11.56 -13.57
CA VAL A 482 25.35 11.33 -14.23
C VAL A 482 25.89 9.92 -13.94
N TYR A 483 25.83 9.46 -12.68
CA TYR A 483 26.20 8.08 -12.31
C TYR A 483 25.37 7.01 -13.02
N LEU A 484 24.08 7.27 -13.26
CA LEU A 484 23.21 6.35 -14.01
C LEU A 484 23.54 6.26 -15.50
N ASP A 485 24.36 7.16 -16.04
CA ASP A 485 24.85 7.13 -17.43
C ASP A 485 23.74 6.96 -18.50
N ASP A 486 22.63 7.69 -18.33
CA ASP A 486 21.50 7.66 -19.26
C ASP A 486 21.00 9.07 -19.61
N MET A 487 21.24 9.48 -20.86
CA MET A 487 20.84 10.80 -21.37
C MET A 487 19.33 11.01 -21.39
N GLN A 488 18.50 9.95 -21.36
CA GLN A 488 17.04 10.09 -21.30
C GLN A 488 16.56 10.77 -20.00
N LEU A 489 17.35 10.64 -18.92
CA LEU A 489 17.09 11.31 -17.66
C LEU A 489 17.36 12.83 -17.71
N LEU A 490 18.02 13.32 -18.76
CA LEU A 490 18.28 14.74 -19.03
C LEU A 490 17.43 15.26 -20.22
N ASP A 491 16.28 14.67 -20.50
CA ASP A 491 15.38 15.12 -21.58
C ASP A 491 14.34 16.16 -21.12
N GLU A 492 13.89 17.02 -22.02
CA GLU A 492 12.89 18.08 -21.78
C GLU A 492 11.49 17.50 -21.50
N LYS A 493 11.16 16.32 -22.03
CA LYS A 493 9.80 15.74 -21.92
C LYS A 493 9.58 15.01 -20.60
N ASN A 494 10.54 14.17 -20.22
CA ASN A 494 10.38 13.20 -19.15
C ASN A 494 11.53 13.22 -18.12
N GLY A 495 12.55 14.06 -18.31
CA GLY A 495 13.77 14.10 -17.50
C GLY A 495 13.98 15.42 -16.76
N LEU A 496 15.13 15.52 -16.10
CA LEU A 496 15.59 16.70 -15.36
C LEU A 496 16.54 17.52 -16.23
N LEU A 497 16.01 18.50 -16.95
CA LEU A 497 16.85 19.41 -17.72
C LEU A 497 17.56 20.43 -16.80
N PRO A 498 18.86 20.69 -16.97
CA PRO A 498 19.55 21.74 -16.24
C PRO A 498 18.99 23.13 -16.58
N GLU A 499 18.74 23.93 -15.55
CA GLU A 499 18.05 25.23 -15.65
C GLU A 499 19.03 26.40 -15.72
N THR A 500 20.20 26.25 -15.09
CA THR A 500 21.21 27.32 -15.01
C THR A 500 22.52 26.91 -15.68
N MET A 501 23.29 27.89 -16.15
CA MET A 501 24.62 27.62 -16.73
C MET A 501 25.60 27.04 -15.70
N VAL A 502 25.34 27.24 -14.41
CA VAL A 502 26.10 26.63 -13.32
C VAL A 502 25.84 25.13 -13.25
N GLU A 503 24.58 24.70 -13.38
CA GLU A 503 24.22 23.27 -13.44
C GLU A 503 24.78 22.61 -14.70
N TRP A 504 24.72 23.28 -15.85
CA TRP A 504 25.33 22.78 -17.09
C TRP A 504 26.83 22.57 -16.92
N LYS A 505 27.55 23.57 -16.40
CA LYS A 505 28.98 23.47 -16.11
C LYS A 505 29.28 22.33 -15.12
N TYR A 506 28.46 22.18 -14.09
CA TYR A 506 28.59 21.13 -13.08
C TYR A 506 28.52 19.73 -13.70
N ILE A 507 27.49 19.44 -14.50
CA ILE A 507 27.29 18.12 -15.12
C ILE A 507 28.40 17.81 -16.11
N VAL A 508 28.83 18.80 -16.90
CA VAL A 508 29.93 18.63 -17.85
C VAL A 508 31.21 18.21 -17.13
N HIS A 509 31.62 18.92 -16.07
CA HIS A 509 32.81 18.55 -15.30
C HIS A 509 32.63 17.22 -14.55
N LEU A 510 31.44 16.92 -14.05
CA LEU A 510 31.17 15.65 -13.38
C LEU A 510 31.32 14.47 -14.35
N SER A 511 30.84 14.61 -15.59
CA SER A 511 30.98 13.58 -16.62
C SER A 511 32.44 13.31 -16.98
N GLN A 512 33.30 14.35 -16.98
CA GLN A 512 34.74 14.19 -17.23
C GLN A 512 35.41 13.30 -16.18
N ASN A 513 35.08 13.50 -14.92
CA ASN A 513 35.69 12.76 -13.82
C ASN A 513 35.31 11.27 -13.81
N GLN A 514 34.10 10.92 -14.25
CA GLN A 514 33.68 9.51 -14.28
C GLN A 514 34.38 8.68 -15.36
N HIS A 515 34.58 9.21 -16.57
CA HIS A 515 35.27 8.49 -17.65
C HIS A 515 36.73 8.16 -17.30
N HIS A 516 37.36 8.97 -16.45
CA HIS A 516 38.70 8.68 -15.94
C HIS A 516 38.73 7.53 -14.92
N SER A 517 37.64 7.33 -14.16
CA SER A 517 37.55 6.26 -13.16
C SER A 517 37.20 4.89 -13.75
N THR A 518 36.37 4.84 -14.81
CA THR A 518 35.99 3.59 -15.48
C THR A 518 37.07 3.04 -16.42
N ALA A 519 38.00 3.88 -16.90
CA ALA A 519 39.11 3.44 -17.76
C ALA A 519 40.18 2.59 -17.04
N ASN A 520 40.21 2.60 -15.70
CA ASN A 520 41.19 1.86 -14.90
C ASN A 520 40.67 0.50 -14.39
N GLY A 521 39.43 0.12 -14.70
CA GLY A 521 38.86 -1.20 -14.38
C GLY A 521 38.63 -2.02 -15.65
N GLU A 522 39.31 -3.17 -15.76
CA GLU A 522 39.13 -4.12 -16.86
C GLU A 522 37.64 -4.50 -17.05
N ALA A 523 37.02 -4.03 -18.12
CA ALA A 523 35.73 -4.53 -18.60
C ALA A 523 35.81 -4.81 -20.10
N SER A 524 36.54 -5.87 -20.44
CA SER A 524 36.47 -6.52 -21.75
C SER A 524 35.22 -7.40 -21.82
N SER A 525 34.09 -6.84 -22.25
CA SER A 525 33.09 -7.58 -23.03
C SER A 525 32.13 -6.60 -23.72
N ALA A 526 32.45 -6.26 -24.96
CA ALA A 526 31.62 -5.43 -25.81
C ALA A 526 30.33 -6.17 -26.22
N SER A 527 29.19 -5.78 -25.63
CA SER A 527 27.88 -5.94 -26.24
C SER A 527 27.38 -4.55 -26.63
N HIS A 528 27.28 -4.26 -27.94
CA HIS A 528 26.65 -3.09 -28.56
C HIS A 528 26.12 -2.00 -27.60
N TYR A 529 27.02 -1.23 -26.98
CA TYR A 529 26.63 -0.05 -26.23
C TYR A 529 26.30 1.06 -27.23
N ASP A 530 25.05 1.52 -27.22
CA ASP A 530 24.64 2.68 -28.00
C ASP A 530 25.24 3.93 -27.33
N TYR A 531 26.48 4.27 -27.69
CA TYR A 531 27.23 5.45 -27.19
C TYR A 531 26.46 6.77 -27.32
N THR A 532 25.39 6.80 -28.12
CA THR A 532 24.54 7.98 -28.28
C THR A 532 23.71 8.31 -27.03
N ASN A 533 23.45 7.33 -26.16
CA ASN A 533 22.58 7.49 -25.00
C ASN A 533 23.33 7.51 -23.64
N CYS A 534 24.65 7.47 -23.65
CA CYS A 534 25.49 7.61 -22.44
C CYS A 534 25.76 9.09 -22.13
N ILE A 535 25.99 9.40 -20.86
CA ILE A 535 26.34 10.74 -20.38
C ILE A 535 27.84 10.96 -20.58
N THR A 536 28.16 11.59 -21.71
CA THR A 536 29.52 12.00 -22.06
C THR A 536 29.59 13.52 -22.13
N GLU A 537 30.79 14.07 -21.98
CA GLU A 537 31.01 15.52 -22.13
C GLU A 537 30.50 16.04 -23.49
N GLU A 538 30.69 15.26 -24.56
CA GLU A 538 30.17 15.59 -25.90
C GLU A 538 28.64 15.52 -25.96
N ASN A 539 28.00 14.48 -25.43
CA ASN A 539 26.54 14.35 -25.46
C ASN A 539 25.84 15.42 -24.61
N VAL A 540 26.42 15.79 -23.46
CA VAL A 540 25.93 16.90 -22.61
C VAL A 540 26.13 18.24 -23.35
N ALA A 541 27.27 18.45 -24.01
CA ALA A 541 27.51 19.65 -24.81
C ALA A 541 26.55 19.76 -26.02
N LEU A 542 26.23 18.65 -26.68
CA LEU A 542 25.23 18.59 -27.74
C LEU A 542 23.82 18.90 -27.20
N LEU A 543 23.48 18.41 -26.02
CA LEU A 543 22.21 18.72 -25.36
C LEU A 543 22.14 20.22 -25.02
N LEU A 544 23.21 20.82 -24.47
CA LEU A 544 23.28 22.26 -24.24
C LEU A 544 23.08 23.04 -25.54
N ALA A 545 23.82 22.67 -26.60
CA ALA A 545 23.66 23.28 -27.93
C ALA A 545 22.23 23.14 -28.48
N LYS A 546 21.52 22.06 -28.13
CA LYS A 546 20.11 21.85 -28.50
C LYS A 546 19.16 22.78 -27.74
N VAL A 547 19.47 23.07 -26.48
CA VAL A 547 18.64 23.93 -25.62
C VAL A 547 18.82 25.41 -25.92
N ILE A 548 20.07 25.88 -26.04
CA ILE A 548 20.37 27.32 -26.19
C ILE A 548 20.83 27.73 -27.59
N GLY A 549 21.07 26.77 -28.49
CA GLY A 549 21.61 26.98 -29.82
C GLY A 549 23.13 26.78 -29.89
N PRO A 550 23.67 26.21 -30.98
CA PRO A 550 25.08 25.86 -31.09
C PRO A 550 26.02 27.07 -31.03
N ASP A 551 25.65 28.20 -31.65
CA ASP A 551 26.48 29.42 -31.62
C ASP A 551 26.52 30.07 -30.23
N ARG A 552 25.45 29.90 -29.43
CA ARG A 552 25.39 30.42 -28.06
C ARG A 552 26.07 29.50 -27.06
N ALA A 553 26.07 28.19 -27.30
CA ALA A 553 26.71 27.21 -26.44
C ALA A 553 28.25 27.23 -26.55
N LEU A 554 28.78 27.47 -27.75
CA LEU A 554 30.22 27.37 -28.02
C LEU A 554 31.10 28.23 -27.09
N PRO A 555 30.81 29.53 -26.84
CA PRO A 555 31.62 30.35 -25.94
C PRO A 555 31.70 29.78 -24.52
N TYR A 556 30.58 29.26 -23.99
CA TYR A 556 30.57 28.65 -22.66
C TYR A 556 31.38 27.36 -22.60
N LEU A 557 31.28 26.51 -23.63
CA LEU A 557 32.04 25.26 -23.70
C LEU A 557 33.54 25.51 -23.84
N GLN A 558 33.93 26.59 -24.53
CA GLN A 558 35.33 27.05 -24.60
C GLN A 558 35.81 27.56 -23.24
N ASP A 559 35.01 28.39 -22.56
CA ASP A 559 35.33 28.88 -21.22
C ASP A 559 35.42 27.75 -20.17
N TRP A 560 34.70 26.64 -20.38
CA TRP A 560 34.77 25.45 -19.52
C TRP A 560 35.90 24.49 -19.91
N GLY A 561 36.62 24.75 -21.00
CA GLY A 561 37.80 23.98 -21.43
C GLY A 561 37.49 22.59 -21.98
N VAL A 562 36.30 22.38 -22.55
CA VAL A 562 35.82 21.04 -22.96
C VAL A 562 35.92 20.80 -24.47
N THR A 563 36.05 21.88 -25.25
CA THR A 563 35.99 21.82 -26.72
C THR A 563 37.13 21.05 -27.39
N GLU A 564 38.27 20.87 -26.74
CA GLU A 564 39.42 20.15 -27.32
C GLU A 564 39.17 18.64 -27.47
N ARG A 565 38.16 18.11 -26.78
CA ARG A 565 37.87 16.67 -26.72
C ARG A 565 36.68 16.24 -27.58
N PHE A 566 36.02 17.18 -28.27
CA PHE A 566 34.87 16.87 -29.11
C PHE A 566 35.27 16.23 -30.42
N SER A 567 34.53 15.20 -30.83
CA SER A 567 34.78 14.49 -32.09
C SER A 567 34.19 15.24 -33.30
N ASP A 568 34.54 14.80 -34.52
CA ASP A 568 33.95 15.30 -35.77
C ASP A 568 32.41 15.18 -35.80
N ARG A 569 31.85 14.26 -35.01
CA ARG A 569 30.39 14.09 -34.86
C ARG A 569 29.76 15.33 -34.27
N TYR A 570 30.38 15.94 -33.25
CA TYR A 570 29.89 17.16 -32.62
C TYR A 570 29.72 18.28 -33.65
N SER A 571 30.78 18.56 -34.41
CA SER A 571 30.78 19.62 -35.43
C SER A 571 29.69 19.39 -36.49
N LYS A 572 29.58 18.16 -37.00
CA LYS A 572 28.55 17.80 -38.00
C LYS A 572 27.14 18.01 -37.46
N ILE A 573 26.87 17.60 -36.22
CA ILE A 573 25.54 17.76 -35.61
C ILE A 573 25.24 19.24 -35.37
N CYS A 574 26.20 20.01 -34.85
CA CYS A 574 26.04 21.45 -34.67
C CYS A 574 25.76 22.19 -36.00
N ASP A 575 26.44 21.83 -37.09
CA ASP A 575 26.18 22.42 -38.41
C ASP A 575 24.76 22.13 -38.92
N VAL A 576 24.29 20.88 -38.75
CA VAL A 576 22.91 20.51 -39.07
C VAL A 576 21.92 21.31 -38.23
N MET A 577 22.20 21.49 -36.93
CA MET A 577 21.36 22.29 -36.03
C MET A 577 21.32 23.75 -36.43
N LYS A 578 22.45 24.36 -36.83
CA LYS A 578 22.51 25.74 -37.35
C LYS A 578 21.64 25.91 -38.60
N VAL A 579 21.74 24.96 -39.54
CA VAL A 579 20.93 24.99 -40.77
C VAL A 579 19.45 24.82 -40.44
N ALA A 580 19.10 23.90 -39.56
CA ALA A 580 17.74 23.66 -39.12
C ALA A 580 17.13 24.91 -38.44
N GLU A 581 17.87 25.53 -37.52
CA GLU A 581 17.46 26.75 -36.84
C GLU A 581 17.25 27.91 -37.82
N LYS A 582 18.17 28.10 -38.78
CA LYS A 582 18.04 29.14 -39.82
C LYS A 582 16.78 28.92 -40.67
N ARG A 583 16.50 27.68 -41.08
CA ARG A 583 15.28 27.33 -41.83
C ARG A 583 14.02 27.55 -41.00
N GLN A 584 14.03 27.17 -39.72
CA GLN A 584 12.90 27.37 -38.82
C GLN A 584 12.60 28.86 -38.62
N ARG A 585 13.63 29.69 -38.40
CA ARG A 585 13.47 31.15 -38.30
C ARG A 585 12.88 31.74 -39.59
N ALA A 586 13.37 31.33 -40.76
CA ALA A 586 12.83 31.79 -42.05
C ALA A 586 11.37 31.37 -42.27
N LEU A 587 11.01 30.15 -41.87
CA LEU A 587 9.63 29.66 -41.94
C LEU A 587 8.71 30.46 -41.03
N ILE A 588 9.09 30.66 -39.76
CA ILE A 588 8.33 31.46 -38.80
C ILE A 588 8.15 32.89 -39.32
N GLN A 589 9.21 33.52 -39.81
CA GLN A 589 9.14 34.86 -40.40
C GLN A 589 8.17 34.91 -41.58
N SER A 590 8.23 33.94 -42.50
CA SER A 590 7.29 33.86 -43.62
C SER A 590 5.84 33.67 -43.17
N MET A 591 5.61 32.85 -42.14
CA MET A 591 4.28 32.66 -41.56
C MET A 591 3.76 33.95 -40.91
N LEU A 592 4.59 34.64 -40.13
CA LEU A 592 4.24 35.91 -39.50
C LEU A 592 3.93 37.00 -40.54
N GLU A 593 4.72 37.12 -41.60
CA GLU A 593 4.46 38.04 -42.71
C GLU A 593 3.14 37.73 -43.43
N ARG A 594 2.82 36.44 -43.65
CA ARG A 594 1.53 36.04 -44.24
C ARG A 594 0.37 36.36 -43.31
N CYS A 595 0.52 36.08 -42.02
CA CYS A 595 -0.45 36.49 -41.02
C CYS A 595 -0.66 38.01 -41.09
N GLU A 596 0.41 38.80 -41.01
CA GLU A 596 0.33 40.26 -41.09
C GLU A 596 -0.39 40.74 -42.37
N ARG A 597 -0.02 40.22 -43.55
CA ARG A 597 -0.70 40.56 -44.81
C ARG A 597 -2.18 40.18 -44.82
N PHE A 598 -2.52 39.00 -44.30
CA PHE A 598 -3.92 38.57 -44.17
C PHE A 598 -4.72 39.52 -43.27
N LEU A 599 -4.12 39.98 -42.18
CA LEU A 599 -4.76 40.91 -41.25
C LEU A 599 -5.01 42.29 -41.85
N TRP A 600 -4.03 42.79 -42.61
CA TRP A 600 -4.21 44.03 -43.37
C TRP A 600 -5.28 43.88 -44.46
N SER A 601 -5.43 42.70 -45.08
CA SER A 601 -6.47 42.45 -46.08
C SER A 601 -7.89 42.38 -45.51
N GLN A 602 -8.06 42.17 -44.20
CA GLN A 602 -9.36 42.17 -43.51
C GLN A 602 -9.76 43.56 -42.97
N GLN A 603 -8.88 44.56 -43.08
CA GLN A 603 -9.13 45.93 -42.64
C GLN A 603 -9.47 46.89 -43.79
N VAL A 604 -9.41 46.43 -45.04
CA VAL A 604 -9.91 47.08 -46.25
C VAL A 604 -11.24 46.46 -46.59
#